data_AF-A0AAU8MTL9-F1
#
_entry.id   AF-A0AAU8MTL9-F1
#
_cell.length_a   1.000
_cell.length_b   1.000
_cell.length_c   1.000
_cell.angle_alpha   90.00
_cell.angle_beta   90.00
_cell.angle_gamma   90.00
#
_symmetry.space_group_name_H-M   'P 1'
#
loop_
_entity.id
_entity.type
_entity.pdbx_description
1 polymer ?
#
loop_
_entity_poly.entity_id
_entity_poly.type
_entity_poly.pdbx_seq_one_letter_code
_entity_poly.pdbx_strand_id
1 'polypeptide(L)' 'MTVDHLRRAPGFSAQPGFCAQGGREWFAYYGLDWGAFVRDGIDADTLEATGDALGLHLVAFARAEAARG' A
#
# COMPACT_ATOMS: atom_id res chain seq x y z
N MET A 1 0.47 -1.44 -8.61
CA MET A 1 1.02 -1.88 -7.30
C MET A 1 0.13 -2.98 -6.72
N THR A 2 0.64 -4.13 -6.26
CA THR A 2 -0.21 -5.29 -5.87
C THR A 2 -0.21 -5.57 -4.36
N VAL A 3 -1.15 -6.40 -3.88
CA VAL A 3 -1.23 -6.82 -2.46
C VAL A 3 0.04 -7.52 -1.95
N ASP A 4 0.80 -8.18 -2.83
CA ASP A 4 2.06 -8.83 -2.47
C ASP A 4 3.11 -7.79 -2.02
N HIS A 5 3.18 -6.64 -2.71
CA HIS A 5 4.05 -5.53 -2.32
C HIS A 5 3.66 -4.96 -0.95
N LEU A 6 2.36 -4.86 -0.67
CA LEU A 6 1.86 -4.35 0.61
C LEU A 6 2.13 -5.31 1.78
N ARG A 7 2.20 -6.63 1.55
CA ARG A 7 2.62 -7.59 2.59
C ARG A 7 4.12 -7.58 2.85
N ARG A 8 4.94 -7.25 1.85
CA ARG A 8 6.40 -7.19 1.95
C ARG A 8 6.93 -5.84 2.45
N ALA A 9 6.13 -4.78 2.31
CA ALA A 9 6.49 -3.47 2.80
C ALA A 9 6.68 -3.52 4.34
N PRO A 10 7.83 -3.09 4.86
CA PRO A 10 8.01 -2.97 6.31
C PRO A 10 6.99 -1.95 6.86
N GLY A 11 6.23 -2.36 7.87
CA GLY A 11 5.21 -1.52 8.51
C GLY A 11 5.82 -0.28 9.17
N PHE A 12 5.04 0.80 9.25
CA PHE A 12 5.44 2.07 9.86
C PHE A 12 5.30 2.10 11.40
N SER A 13 4.69 1.07 11.99
CA SER A 13 4.65 0.84 13.44
C SER A 13 5.61 -0.30 13.82
N ALA A 14 6.02 -0.36 15.10
CA ALA A 14 6.99 -1.35 15.61
C ALA A 14 6.58 -2.84 15.45
N GLN A 15 5.43 -3.13 14.82
CA GLN A 15 5.05 -4.46 14.42
C GLN A 15 5.44 -4.76 12.96
N PRO A 16 6.05 -5.92 12.70
CA PRO A 16 6.46 -6.30 11.35
C PRO A 16 5.23 -6.56 10.48
N GLY A 17 5.00 -5.64 9.55
CA GLY A 17 4.07 -5.83 8.43
C GLY A 17 2.68 -5.25 8.67
N PHE A 18 2.11 -4.74 7.58
CA PHE A 18 0.72 -4.33 7.54
C PHE A 18 -0.14 -5.59 7.68
N CYS A 19 -0.84 -5.76 8.81
CA CYS A 19 -1.90 -6.76 8.87
C CYS A 19 -2.97 -6.36 7.82
N ALA A 20 -3.51 -7.33 7.08
CA ALA A 20 -4.50 -7.04 6.02
C ALA A 20 -5.70 -6.20 6.53
N GLN A 21 -5.95 -6.25 7.84
CA GLN A 21 -6.96 -5.44 8.52
C GLN A 21 -6.59 -3.94 8.57
N GLY A 22 -5.37 -3.58 8.98
CA GLY A 22 -4.94 -2.17 9.05
C GLY A 22 -4.93 -1.49 7.67
N GLY A 23 -4.60 -2.26 6.63
CA GLY A 23 -4.72 -1.77 5.27
C GLY A 23 -6.13 -1.62 4.77
N ARG A 24 -7.01 -2.55 5.14
CA ARG A 24 -8.42 -2.41 4.80
C ARG A 24 -9.06 -1.19 5.47
N GLU A 25 -8.72 -0.92 6.73
CA GLU A 25 -9.21 0.25 7.47
C GLU A 25 -8.69 1.57 6.87
N TRP A 26 -7.40 1.64 6.52
CA TRP A 26 -6.82 2.80 5.84
C TRP A 26 -7.45 3.04 4.46
N PHE A 27 -7.61 1.98 3.65
CA PHE A 27 -8.30 2.07 2.37
C PHE A 27 -9.74 2.57 2.55
N ALA A 28 -10.48 2.04 3.53
CA ALA A 28 -11.83 2.49 3.83
C ALA A 28 -11.89 3.96 4.29
N TYR A 29 -10.90 4.43 5.07
CA TYR A 29 -10.80 5.82 5.51
C TYR A 29 -10.65 6.79 4.33
N TYR A 30 -9.85 6.42 3.33
CA TYR A 30 -9.66 7.21 2.11
C TYR A 30 -10.68 6.93 1.00
N GLY A 31 -11.67 6.05 1.24
CA GLY A 31 -12.67 5.67 0.25
C GLY A 31 -12.13 4.84 -0.92
N LEU A 32 -10.97 4.21 -0.73
CA LEU A 32 -10.32 3.36 -1.73
C LEU A 32 -10.85 1.92 -1.64
N ASP A 33 -11.01 1.26 -2.79
CA ASP A 33 -11.52 -0.10 -2.85
C ASP A 33 -10.40 -1.13 -2.62
N TRP A 34 -10.41 -1.75 -1.44
CA TRP A 34 -9.47 -2.82 -1.08
C TRP A 34 -9.60 -4.05 -1.99
N GLY A 35 -10.81 -4.39 -2.42
CA GLY A 35 -11.05 -5.55 -3.29
C GLY A 35 -10.47 -5.32 -4.69
N ALA A 36 -10.62 -4.12 -5.23
CA ALA A 36 -9.97 -3.70 -6.48
C ALA A 36 -8.44 -3.74 -6.33
N PHE A 37 -7.91 -3.23 -5.22
CA PHE A 37 -6.47 -3.28 -4.94
C PHE A 37 -5.90 -4.71 -4.89
N VAL A 38 -6.63 -5.66 -4.30
CA VAL A 38 -6.17 -7.06 -4.22
C VAL A 38 -6.21 -7.76 -5.57
N ARG A 39 -7.21 -7.48 -6.41
CA ARG A 39 -7.39 -8.12 -7.73
C ARG A 39 -6.54 -7.48 -8.82
N ASP A 40 -6.67 -6.17 -8.96
CA ASP A 40 -6.13 -5.41 -10.09
C ASP A 40 -4.91 -4.57 -9.68
N GLY A 41 -4.72 -4.37 -8.39
CA GLY A 41 -3.76 -3.41 -7.86
C GLY A 41 -4.33 -2.00 -7.78
N ILE A 42 -3.48 -1.07 -7.36
CA ILE A 42 -3.79 0.37 -7.40
C ILE A 42 -2.61 1.12 -8.01
N ASP A 43 -2.92 2.25 -8.61
CA ASP A 43 -1.93 3.18 -9.11
C ASP A 43 -1.20 3.90 -7.98
N ALA A 44 0.09 4.11 -8.21
CA ALA A 44 0.95 4.83 -7.29
C ALA A 44 0.47 6.27 -7.10
N ASP A 45 0.05 6.93 -8.18
CA ASP A 45 -0.47 8.30 -8.14
C ASP A 45 -1.70 8.44 -7.23
N THR A 46 -2.57 7.42 -7.16
CA THR A 46 -3.73 7.42 -6.26
C THR A 46 -3.32 7.38 -4.78
N LEU A 47 -2.24 6.66 -4.47
CA LEU A 47 -1.66 6.60 -3.12
C LEU A 47 -0.80 7.84 -2.80
N GLU A 48 -0.19 8.47 -3.80
CA GLU A 48 0.52 9.75 -3.60
C GLU A 48 -0.47 10.91 -3.42
N ALA A 49 -1.62 10.86 -4.11
CA ALA A 49 -2.69 11.87 -4.01
C ALA A 49 -3.39 11.89 -2.65
N THR A 50 -3.36 10.79 -1.88
CA THR A 50 -3.84 10.78 -0.49
C THR A 50 -2.93 11.57 0.45
N GLY A 51 -1.67 11.85 0.05
CA GLY A 51 -0.74 12.69 0.81
C GLY A 51 -0.30 12.10 2.15
N ASP A 52 -0.65 10.85 2.41
CA ASP A 52 -0.38 10.16 3.65
C ASP A 52 1.04 9.59 3.63
N ALA A 53 1.74 9.67 4.78
CA ALA A 53 3.08 9.11 4.92
C ALA A 53 3.12 7.61 4.56
N LEU A 54 2.04 6.87 4.81
CA LEU A 54 1.87 5.47 4.45
C LEU A 54 1.77 5.27 2.94
N GLY A 55 0.94 6.06 2.26
CA GLY A 55 0.78 6.01 0.80
C GLY A 55 2.12 6.26 0.11
N LEU A 56 2.84 7.29 0.55
CA LEU A 56 4.17 7.64 0.04
C LEU A 56 5.20 6.53 0.29
N HIS A 57 5.24 5.95 1.49
CA HIS A 57 6.16 4.85 1.81
C HIS A 57 5.90 3.60 0.97
N LEU A 58 4.63 3.27 0.79
CA LEU A 58 4.21 2.09 0.04
C LEU A 58 4.53 2.24 -1.46
N VAL A 59 4.31 3.44 -2.01
CA VAL A 59 4.71 3.78 -3.38
C VAL A 59 6.21 3.71 -3.56
N ALA A 60 7.00 4.26 -2.62
CA ALA A 60 8.45 4.19 -2.65
C ALA A 60 8.95 2.73 -2.61
N PHE A 61 8.37 1.90 -1.73
CA PHE A 61 8.72 0.48 -1.63
C PHE A 61 8.39 -0.27 -2.92
N ALA A 62 7.20 -0.06 -3.48
CA ALA A 62 6.79 -0.74 -4.70
C ALA A 62 7.60 -0.29 -5.93
N ARG A 63 7.96 0.99 -6.03
CA ARG A 63 8.90 1.47 -7.05
C ARG A 63 10.28 0.79 -6.90
N ALA A 64 10.74 0.59 -5.66
CA ALA A 64 12.01 -0.08 -5.39
C ALA A 64 11.98 -1.59 -5.71
N GLU A 65 10.88 -2.30 -5.42
CA GLU A 65 10.69 -3.70 -5.84
C GLU A 65 10.57 -3.82 -7.37
N ALA A 66 9.80 -2.93 -8.01
CA ALA A 66 9.67 -2.90 -9.47
C ALA A 66 11.00 -2.61 -10.18
N ALA A 67 11.88 -1.80 -9.58
CA ALA A 67 13.22 -1.55 -10.10
C ALA A 67 14.23 -2.68 -9.79
N ARG A 68 13.87 -3.63 -8.91
CA ARG A 68 14.70 -4.77 -8.52
C ARG A 68 14.38 -6.06 -9.31
N GLY A 69 13.28 -6.07 -10.07
CA GLY A 69 12.92 -7.15 -11.01
C GLY A 69 13.32 -6.81 -12.43
#